data_AF-A0A496BIS8-F1
#
_entry.id   AF-A0A496BIS8-F1
#
_cell.length_a   1.000
_cell.length_b   1.000
_cell.length_c   1.000
_cell.angle_alpha   90.00
_cell.angle_beta   90.00
_cell.angle_gamma   90.00
#
_symmetry.space_group_name_H-M   'P 1'
#
loop_
_entity.id
_entity.type
_entity.pdbx_description
1 polymer ?
#
loop_
_entity_poly.entity_id
_entity_poly.type
_entity_poly.pdbx_seq_one_letter_code
_entity_poly.pdbx_strand_id
1 'polypeptide(L)'
;MTAKHIVQTFTVLLALGMVAFFVAPAAAQTAADAWETWIDEQTDAALKSAGEIDETQRAEMRASIRSKFSTLAAELKKELASPPQTQDYAILQTVKELRDAYDEDYDRKHEDTSVRVSYTTGDTEIFAYDESIPLAEVDAKYPRDTWLQMLLDRGIAIKNADAYWEYLFLRDTLVHIERQPHVWTSGLFGISATEDWETYKTAYIERELNQIQKRLEEKGKRVIIFNDLSEKHHFPLEKHKDLEKILGDLPNLSTRFSVNVSKVPQTVKALRDAYDKKYNERYATTSGSFSWNRDDGSTVFAYKVPLPMSEVDKKYPRDEWLQMLLDKSISIDNFEEYWAYLSKRDTLVALEKQPDAWTSGFFGIPPTEDWETYKAAYLKQMIEKLHHNKEIVYFGKADVPEAIRKKVEDVEKQFKRHLQRPLLDR
;
A
#
# COMPACT_ATOMS: atom_id res chain seq x y z
N MET A 1 10.63 -4.10 -26.38
CA MET A 1 10.44 -4.35 -24.93
C MET A 1 10.38 -2.99 -24.24
N THR A 2 9.33 -2.70 -23.46
CA THR A 2 9.17 -1.37 -22.82
C THR A 2 10.03 -1.30 -21.55
N ALA A 3 10.69 -0.16 -21.31
CA ALA A 3 11.57 0.08 -20.15
C ALA A 3 10.95 -0.33 -18.80
N LYS A 4 9.61 -0.35 -18.71
CA LYS A 4 8.82 -0.77 -17.55
C LYS A 4 9.05 -2.23 -17.13
N HIS A 5 9.21 -3.17 -18.07
CA HIS A 5 9.44 -4.59 -17.74
C HIS A 5 10.86 -4.84 -17.18
N ILE A 6 11.83 -4.03 -17.61
CA ILE A 6 13.21 -4.10 -17.12
C ILE A 6 13.23 -3.65 -15.65
N VAL A 7 12.59 -2.54 -15.32
CA VAL A 7 12.52 -2.03 -13.93
C VAL A 7 11.88 -3.03 -12.97
N GLN A 8 10.75 -3.64 -13.34
CA GLN A 8 10.06 -4.63 -12.51
C GLN A 8 10.89 -5.89 -12.27
N THR A 9 11.59 -6.37 -13.29
CA THR A 9 12.48 -7.53 -13.14
C THR A 9 13.66 -7.21 -12.21
N PHE A 10 14.21 -5.99 -12.31
CA PHE A 10 15.25 -5.51 -11.39
C PHE A 10 14.77 -5.47 -9.93
N THR A 11 13.56 -4.98 -9.66
CA THR A 11 13.01 -4.89 -8.29
C THR A 11 12.79 -6.27 -7.66
N VAL A 12 12.31 -7.25 -8.43
CA VAL A 12 12.09 -8.63 -7.93
C VAL A 12 13.43 -9.33 -7.68
N LEU A 13 14.41 -9.16 -8.57
CA LEU A 13 15.77 -9.71 -8.39
C LEU A 13 16.48 -9.12 -7.17
N LEU A 14 16.27 -7.83 -6.89
CA LEU A 14 16.76 -7.16 -5.69
C LEU A 14 16.16 -7.73 -4.40
N ALA A 15 14.84 -7.93 -4.37
CA ALA A 15 14.15 -8.51 -3.22
C ALA A 15 14.59 -9.96 -2.95
N LEU A 16 14.76 -10.77 -4.00
CA LEU A 16 15.24 -12.15 -3.90
C LEU A 16 16.71 -12.22 -3.50
N GLY A 17 17.54 -11.30 -4.02
CA GLY A 17 18.95 -11.18 -3.65
C GLY A 17 19.15 -10.87 -2.18
N MET A 18 18.36 -9.95 -1.61
CA MET A 18 18.38 -9.68 -0.18
C MET A 18 18.02 -10.93 0.64
N VAL A 19 16.93 -11.62 0.32
CA VAL A 19 16.51 -12.84 1.07
C VAL A 19 17.58 -13.93 1.02
N ALA A 20 18.21 -14.17 -0.14
CA ALA A 20 19.26 -15.17 -0.28
C ALA A 20 20.53 -14.81 0.51
N PHE A 21 20.91 -13.52 0.55
CA PHE A 21 22.11 -13.06 1.26
C PHE A 21 21.94 -13.00 2.79
N PHE A 22 20.75 -12.64 3.28
CA PHE A 22 20.45 -12.60 4.72
C PHE A 22 20.33 -13.99 5.37
N VAL A 23 20.07 -15.04 4.59
CA VAL A 23 20.01 -16.43 5.07
C VAL A 23 21.38 -17.13 4.98
N ALA A 24 22.33 -16.57 4.23
CA ALA A 24 23.68 -17.12 4.12
C ALA A 24 24.46 -16.95 5.45
N PRO A 25 25.30 -17.93 5.84
CA PRO A 25 26.15 -17.82 7.03
C PRO A 25 27.03 -16.56 6.98
N ALA A 26 27.29 -15.91 8.13
CA ALA A 26 28.11 -14.69 8.21
C ALA A 26 29.52 -14.82 7.55
N ALA A 27 30.05 -16.05 7.48
CA ALA A 27 31.30 -16.35 6.78
C ALA A 27 31.19 -16.26 5.24
N ALA A 28 30.01 -16.50 4.66
CA ALA A 28 29.75 -16.33 3.24
C ALA A 28 29.50 -14.85 2.86
N GLN A 29 29.02 -14.03 3.80
CA GLN A 29 28.73 -12.61 3.58
C GLN A 29 29.99 -11.73 3.48
N THR A 30 31.12 -12.18 4.04
CA THR A 30 32.40 -11.45 4.05
C THR A 30 33.36 -11.87 2.93
N ALA A 31 33.07 -12.95 2.21
CA ALA A 31 33.87 -13.37 1.06
C ALA A 31 33.63 -12.41 -0.12
N ALA A 32 34.66 -11.72 -0.59
CA ALA A 32 34.59 -10.83 -1.76
C ALA A 32 34.00 -11.54 -2.99
N ASP A 33 34.30 -12.84 -3.13
CA ASP A 33 33.86 -13.69 -4.24
C ASP A 33 32.34 -13.95 -4.25
N ALA A 34 31.67 -13.97 -3.09
CA ALA A 34 30.23 -14.25 -3.02
C ALA A 34 29.40 -13.10 -3.61
N TRP A 35 29.85 -11.86 -3.41
CA TRP A 35 29.19 -10.68 -3.97
C TRP A 35 29.38 -10.58 -5.47
N GLU A 36 30.59 -10.84 -5.97
CA GLU A 36 30.83 -10.82 -7.42
C GLU A 36 30.05 -11.92 -8.13
N THR A 37 29.97 -13.12 -7.53
CA THR A 37 29.15 -14.23 -8.04
C THR A 37 27.66 -13.84 -8.10
N TRP A 38 27.13 -13.23 -7.03
CA TRP A 38 25.75 -12.76 -7.00
C TRP A 38 25.49 -11.67 -8.06
N ILE A 39 26.39 -10.68 -8.16
CA ILE A 39 26.30 -9.62 -9.19
C ILE A 39 26.24 -10.24 -10.59
N ASP A 40 27.07 -11.25 -10.86
CA ASP A 40 27.09 -11.96 -12.13
C ASP A 40 25.78 -12.71 -12.40
N GLU A 41 25.29 -13.49 -11.44
CA GLU A 41 24.03 -14.24 -11.56
C GLU A 41 22.83 -13.33 -11.81
N GLN A 42 22.74 -12.20 -11.09
CA GLN A 42 21.66 -11.24 -11.28
C GLN A 42 21.77 -10.53 -12.64
N THR A 43 23.00 -10.22 -13.07
CA THR A 43 23.25 -9.64 -14.39
C THR A 43 22.81 -10.60 -15.50
N ASP A 44 23.14 -11.88 -15.37
CA ASP A 44 22.75 -12.92 -16.32
C ASP A 44 21.24 -13.16 -16.35
N ALA A 45 20.59 -13.17 -15.19
CA ALA A 45 19.14 -13.29 -15.09
C ALA A 45 18.42 -12.12 -15.78
N ALA A 46 18.90 -10.89 -15.57
CA ALA A 46 18.36 -9.69 -16.21
C ALA A 46 18.60 -9.67 -17.73
N LEU A 47 19.74 -10.17 -18.21
CA LEU A 47 19.99 -10.32 -19.64
C LEU A 47 19.08 -11.39 -20.27
N LYS A 48 18.85 -12.51 -19.57
CA LYS A 48 18.00 -13.59 -20.06
C LYS A 48 16.54 -13.16 -20.18
N SER A 49 16.05 -12.33 -19.26
CA SER A 49 14.69 -11.80 -19.30
C SER A 49 14.47 -10.77 -20.42
N ALA A 50 15.54 -10.14 -20.91
CA ALA A 50 15.48 -9.13 -21.96
C ALA A 50 15.28 -9.69 -23.39
N GLY A 51 15.25 -11.02 -23.56
CA GLY A 51 14.92 -11.68 -24.83
C GLY A 51 16.09 -11.78 -25.81
N GLU A 52 15.80 -11.97 -27.11
CA GLU A 52 16.83 -11.99 -28.15
C GLU A 52 17.40 -10.58 -28.36
N ILE A 53 18.66 -10.41 -27.99
CA ILE A 53 19.44 -9.17 -28.15
C ILE A 53 20.61 -9.50 -29.06
N ASP A 54 20.95 -8.59 -29.96
CA ASP A 54 22.14 -8.71 -30.79
C ASP A 54 23.40 -8.91 -29.94
N GLU A 55 24.32 -9.78 -30.37
CA GLU A 55 25.50 -10.17 -29.59
C GLU A 55 26.38 -8.97 -29.22
N THR A 56 26.43 -7.95 -30.09
CA THR A 56 27.17 -6.71 -29.88
C THR A 56 26.49 -5.84 -28.81
N GLN A 57 25.16 -5.72 -28.86
CA GLN A 57 24.37 -4.99 -27.85
C GLN A 57 24.35 -5.69 -26.50
N ARG A 58 24.46 -7.03 -26.50
CA ARG A 58 24.46 -7.86 -25.30
C ARG A 58 25.64 -7.57 -24.38
N ALA A 59 26.83 -7.36 -24.95
CA ALA A 59 28.03 -7.05 -24.17
C ALA A 59 27.92 -5.67 -23.49
N GLU A 60 27.45 -4.66 -24.22
CA GLU A 60 27.22 -3.32 -23.67
C GLU A 60 26.15 -3.33 -22.58
N MET A 61 25.05 -4.05 -22.80
CA MET A 61 23.97 -4.15 -21.82
C MET A 61 24.40 -4.94 -20.57
N ARG A 62 25.22 -5.99 -20.72
CA ARG A 62 25.82 -6.72 -19.59
C ARG A 62 26.65 -5.77 -18.72
N ALA A 63 27.54 -4.99 -19.36
CA ALA A 63 28.40 -4.06 -18.63
C ALA A 63 27.59 -3.00 -17.86
N SER A 64 26.54 -2.45 -18.48
CA SER A 64 25.65 -1.48 -17.85
C SER A 64 24.88 -2.06 -16.67
N ILE A 65 24.26 -3.25 -16.84
CA ILE A 65 23.52 -3.95 -15.78
C ILE A 65 24.43 -4.31 -14.62
N ARG A 66 25.61 -4.90 -14.92
CA ARG A 66 26.60 -5.27 -13.90
C ARG A 66 27.03 -4.06 -13.09
N SER A 67 27.34 -2.95 -13.74
CA SER A 67 27.72 -1.70 -13.05
C SER A 67 26.66 -1.25 -12.04
N LYS A 68 25.37 -1.36 -12.38
CA LYS A 68 24.29 -1.00 -11.45
C LYS A 68 24.22 -1.95 -10.25
N PHE A 69 24.33 -3.26 -10.49
CA PHE A 69 24.36 -4.24 -9.41
C PHE A 69 25.61 -4.10 -8.53
N SER A 70 26.76 -3.74 -9.10
CA SER A 70 27.98 -3.45 -8.35
C SER A 70 27.83 -2.22 -7.44
N THR A 71 27.22 -1.13 -7.92
CA THR A 71 26.94 0.05 -7.09
C THR A 71 26.03 -0.31 -5.93
N LEU A 72 24.94 -1.02 -6.21
CA LEU A 72 23.97 -1.43 -5.19
C LEU A 72 24.55 -2.43 -4.18
N ALA A 73 25.39 -3.36 -4.63
CA ALA A 73 26.12 -4.25 -3.74
C ALA A 73 27.09 -3.49 -2.82
N ALA A 74 27.73 -2.42 -3.31
CA ALA A 74 28.58 -1.56 -2.48
C ALA A 74 27.78 -0.79 -1.42
N GLU A 75 26.59 -0.28 -1.78
CA GLU A 75 25.66 0.37 -0.84
C GLU A 75 25.18 -0.61 0.23
N LEU A 76 24.72 -1.81 -0.16
CA LEU A 76 24.33 -2.86 0.77
C LEU A 76 25.49 -3.31 1.66
N LYS A 77 26.71 -3.45 1.14
CA LYS A 77 27.90 -3.75 1.95
C LYS A 77 28.15 -2.66 3.00
N LYS A 78 27.96 -1.39 2.65
CA LYS A 78 28.10 -0.26 3.58
C LYS A 78 27.02 -0.29 4.66
N GLU A 79 25.78 -0.61 4.30
CA GLU A 79 24.69 -0.80 5.26
C GLU A 79 24.93 -2.00 6.19
N LEU A 80 25.37 -3.14 5.65
CA LEU A 80 25.65 -4.36 6.43
C LEU A 80 26.91 -4.25 7.31
N ALA A 81 27.92 -3.50 6.86
CA ALA A 81 29.13 -3.22 7.65
C ALA A 81 28.89 -2.15 8.71
N SER A 82 27.80 -1.39 8.58
CA SER A 82 27.32 -0.57 9.68
C SER A 82 26.83 -1.53 10.77
N PRO A 83 27.20 -1.31 12.05
CA PRO A 83 26.69 -2.12 13.15
C PRO A 83 25.17 -2.25 13.00
N PRO A 84 24.57 -3.44 13.22
CA PRO A 84 23.13 -3.54 13.30
C PRO A 84 22.69 -2.44 14.25
N GLN A 85 21.81 -1.59 13.75
CA GLN A 85 21.22 -0.49 14.49
C GLN A 85 20.27 -1.08 15.56
N THR A 86 20.81 -1.91 16.45
CA THR A 86 20.25 -2.31 17.73
C THR A 86 20.75 -1.35 18.79
N GLN A 87 20.87 -0.07 18.45
CA GLN A 87 20.76 0.94 19.49
C GLN A 87 19.36 0.75 20.06
N ASP A 88 19.27 0.51 21.36
CA ASP A 88 18.00 0.45 22.05
C ASP A 88 17.38 1.86 21.92
N TYR A 89 16.64 2.09 20.83
CA TYR A 89 16.11 3.40 20.44
C TYR A 89 15.11 3.94 21.46
N ALA A 90 14.76 3.14 22.45
CA ALA A 90 14.13 3.60 23.69
C ALA A 90 14.95 4.72 24.39
N ILE A 91 16.26 4.84 24.12
CA ILE A 91 17.14 5.81 24.78
C ILE A 91 17.12 7.20 24.11
N LEU A 92 16.84 7.32 22.81
CA LEU A 92 16.85 8.63 22.12
C LEU A 92 15.57 9.40 22.44
N GLN A 93 15.57 10.16 23.53
CA GLN A 93 14.39 10.92 23.99
C GLN A 93 14.73 12.39 24.29
N THR A 94 15.79 12.91 23.68
CA THR A 94 16.03 14.36 23.60
C THR A 94 15.89 14.83 22.15
N VAL A 95 15.48 16.10 21.97
CA VAL A 95 15.36 16.72 20.63
C VAL A 95 16.66 16.58 19.85
N LYS A 96 17.80 16.86 20.50
CA LYS A 96 19.12 16.78 19.88
C LYS A 96 19.43 15.38 19.36
N GLU A 97 19.25 14.36 20.20
CA GLU A 97 19.52 12.96 19.83
C GLU A 97 18.66 12.49 18.66
N LEU A 98 17.38 12.87 18.65
CA LEU A 98 16.48 12.52 17.56
C LEU A 98 16.87 13.19 16.25
N ARG A 99 17.31 14.46 16.30
CA ARG A 99 17.80 15.19 15.13
C ARG A 99 19.10 14.60 14.60
N ASP A 100 20.08 14.40 15.48
CA ASP A 100 21.38 13.82 15.12
C ASP A 100 21.21 12.42 14.49
N ALA A 101 20.18 11.67 14.89
CA ALA A 101 19.90 10.33 14.35
C ALA A 101 19.10 10.31 13.04
N TYR A 102 18.17 11.27 12.82
CA TYR A 102 17.15 11.12 11.78
C TYR A 102 16.97 12.34 10.85
N ASP A 103 17.56 13.50 11.13
CA ASP A 103 17.36 14.71 10.30
C ASP A 103 17.82 14.49 8.86
N GLU A 104 18.96 13.84 8.62
CA GLU A 104 19.49 13.65 7.27
C GLU A 104 18.54 12.81 6.40
N ASP A 105 17.98 11.72 6.95
CA ASP A 105 17.01 10.89 6.24
C ASP A 105 15.67 11.63 6.04
N TYR A 106 15.24 12.40 7.04
CA TYR A 106 14.04 13.22 6.94
C TYR A 106 14.18 14.30 5.85
N ASP A 107 15.24 15.10 5.87
CA ASP A 107 15.43 16.18 4.90
C ASP A 107 15.48 15.64 3.46
N ARG A 108 16.18 14.52 3.24
CA ARG A 108 16.21 13.81 1.95
C ARG A 108 14.83 13.33 1.52
N LYS A 109 14.10 12.62 2.41
CA LYS A 109 12.75 12.12 2.10
C LYS A 109 11.77 13.26 1.82
N HIS A 110 11.92 14.39 2.50
CA HIS A 110 11.07 15.57 2.30
C HIS A 110 11.27 16.20 0.93
N GLU A 111 12.52 16.32 0.48
CA GLU A 111 12.85 16.80 -0.86
C GLU A 111 12.22 15.92 -1.96
N ASP A 112 12.21 14.61 -1.76
CA ASP A 112 11.73 13.62 -2.74
C ASP A 112 10.22 13.34 -2.69
N THR A 113 9.52 13.79 -1.64
CA THR A 113 8.11 13.41 -1.41
C THR A 113 7.17 14.59 -1.62
N SER A 114 6.28 14.50 -2.61
CA SER A 114 5.15 15.43 -2.67
C SER A 114 4.16 15.10 -1.54
N VAL A 115 3.76 16.13 -0.80
CA VAL A 115 2.79 15.99 0.28
C VAL A 115 1.40 15.96 -0.34
N ARG A 116 0.76 14.78 -0.30
CA ARG A 116 -0.66 14.66 -0.63
C ARG A 116 -1.51 14.56 0.63
N VAL A 117 -2.23 15.63 0.97
CA VAL A 117 -3.25 15.61 2.03
C VAL A 117 -4.61 15.51 1.37
N SER A 118 -5.26 14.36 1.50
CA SER A 118 -6.62 14.15 1.01
C SER A 118 -7.57 13.74 2.12
N TYR A 119 -8.76 14.32 2.15
CA TYR A 119 -9.86 13.82 2.96
C TYR A 119 -10.91 13.16 2.07
N THR A 120 -11.12 11.86 2.28
CA THR A 120 -12.11 11.09 1.54
C THR A 120 -13.25 10.66 2.45
N THR A 121 -14.49 10.85 2.04
CA THR A 121 -15.67 10.27 2.69
C THR A 121 -16.29 9.23 1.76
N GLY A 122 -16.18 7.96 2.13
CA GLY A 122 -16.45 6.86 1.19
C GLY A 122 -15.49 6.91 0.01
N ASP A 123 -16.02 6.89 -1.21
CA ASP A 123 -15.24 7.02 -2.45
C ASP A 123 -15.09 8.47 -2.95
N THR A 124 -15.62 9.46 -2.21
CA THR A 124 -15.57 10.87 -2.60
C THR A 124 -14.38 11.55 -1.93
N GLU A 125 -13.46 12.07 -2.74
CA GLU A 125 -12.42 13.00 -2.30
C GLU A 125 -13.07 14.37 -2.07
N ILE A 126 -13.22 14.73 -0.80
CA ILE A 126 -13.81 16.01 -0.38
C ILE A 126 -12.82 17.14 -0.67
N PHE A 127 -11.53 16.85 -0.50
CA PHE A 127 -10.44 17.68 -0.98
C PHE A 127 -9.17 16.84 -1.10
N ALA A 128 -8.28 17.26 -1.99
CA ALA A 128 -6.89 16.87 -1.98
C ALA A 128 -6.00 18.05 -2.29
N TYR A 129 -4.84 18.06 -1.64
CA TYR A 129 -3.76 18.97 -1.93
C TYR A 129 -2.59 18.12 -2.37
N ASP A 130 -1.98 18.48 -3.49
CA ASP A 130 -0.81 17.82 -4.05
C ASP A 130 0.22 18.91 -4.36
N GLU A 131 0.60 19.63 -3.31
CA GLU A 131 1.58 20.71 -3.39
C GLU A 131 2.70 20.40 -2.39
N SER A 132 3.94 20.35 -2.88
CA SER A 132 5.11 20.30 -2.01
C SER A 132 5.25 21.64 -1.29
N ILE A 133 5.18 21.63 0.05
CA ILE A 133 5.53 22.81 0.84
C ILE A 133 7.03 22.78 1.07
N PRO A 134 7.78 23.86 0.74
CA PRO A 134 9.20 23.91 1.05
C PRO A 134 9.45 23.72 2.56
N LEU A 135 10.42 22.89 2.92
CA LEU A 135 10.72 22.58 4.32
C LEU A 135 11.00 23.84 5.17
N ALA A 136 11.63 24.85 4.58
CA ALA A 136 11.86 26.14 5.22
C ALA A 136 10.56 26.85 5.65
N GLU A 137 9.48 26.69 4.89
CA GLU A 137 8.17 27.25 5.25
C GLU A 137 7.54 26.49 6.42
N VAL A 138 7.67 25.16 6.41
CA VAL A 138 7.18 24.27 7.47
C VAL A 138 7.92 24.56 8.77
N ASP A 139 9.25 24.71 8.71
CA ASP A 139 10.10 25.10 9.83
C ASP A 139 9.79 26.52 10.33
N ALA A 140 9.39 27.45 9.46
CA ALA A 140 9.00 28.79 9.88
C ALA A 140 7.69 28.80 10.68
N LYS A 141 6.70 27.96 10.32
CA LYS A 141 5.41 27.90 11.02
C LYS A 141 5.41 26.96 12.22
N TYR A 142 6.01 25.79 12.06
CA TYR A 142 6.02 24.74 13.05
C TYR A 142 7.47 24.31 13.30
N PRO A 143 8.31 25.10 13.98
CA PRO A 143 9.73 24.79 14.12
C PRO A 143 9.99 23.38 14.63
N ARG A 144 10.91 22.67 13.97
CA ARG A 144 11.19 21.24 14.22
C ARG A 144 11.52 20.95 15.68
N ASP A 145 12.41 21.76 16.29
CA ASP A 145 12.82 21.58 17.68
C ASP A 145 11.63 21.71 18.64
N THR A 146 10.79 22.73 18.43
CA THR A 146 9.57 22.95 19.22
C THR A 146 8.59 21.81 19.06
N TRP A 147 8.45 21.30 17.84
CA TRP A 147 7.57 20.17 17.54
C TRP A 147 8.02 18.89 18.21
N LEU A 148 9.30 18.54 18.08
CA LEU A 148 9.89 17.36 18.72
C LEU A 148 9.77 17.46 20.25
N GLN A 149 10.05 18.64 20.82
CA GLN A 149 9.87 18.84 22.26
C GLN A 149 8.41 18.62 22.69
N MET A 150 7.44 19.15 21.94
CA MET A 150 6.01 18.92 22.20
C MET A 150 5.64 17.42 22.19
N LEU A 151 6.18 16.64 21.25
CA LEU A 151 5.95 15.19 21.19
C LEU A 151 6.52 14.49 22.44
N LEU A 152 7.75 14.83 22.83
CA LEU A 152 8.41 14.29 24.01
C LEU A 152 7.66 14.65 25.31
N ASP A 153 7.22 15.90 25.44
CA ASP A 153 6.43 16.38 26.57
C ASP A 153 5.08 15.64 26.69
N ARG A 154 4.54 15.16 25.57
CA ARG A 154 3.33 14.32 25.51
C ARG A 154 3.62 12.82 25.76
N GLY A 155 4.85 12.46 26.09
CA GLY A 155 5.27 11.09 26.35
C GLY A 155 5.36 10.20 25.10
N ILE A 156 5.51 10.81 23.92
CA ILE A 156 5.58 10.07 22.66
C ILE A 156 7.02 9.60 22.42
N ALA A 157 7.22 8.28 22.48
CA ALA A 157 8.51 7.68 22.17
C ALA A 157 8.71 7.52 20.65
N ILE A 158 9.75 8.15 20.12
CA ILE A 158 10.13 8.04 18.69
C ILE A 158 11.23 6.99 18.55
N LYS A 159 10.85 5.79 18.11
CA LYS A 159 11.70 4.59 18.20
C LYS A 159 12.51 4.28 16.93
N ASN A 160 12.23 4.94 15.81
CA ASN A 160 12.90 4.69 14.53
C ASN A 160 12.62 5.84 13.55
N ALA A 161 13.31 5.81 12.41
CA ALA A 161 13.17 6.80 11.34
C ALA A 161 11.74 6.89 10.78
N ASP A 162 11.01 5.77 10.68
CA ASP A 162 9.62 5.76 10.21
C ASP A 162 8.69 6.52 11.16
N ALA A 163 8.82 6.29 12.46
CA ALA A 163 8.07 7.03 13.47
C ALA A 163 8.43 8.52 13.43
N TYR A 164 9.72 8.83 13.34
CA TYR A 164 10.22 10.21 13.24
C TYR A 164 9.61 10.93 12.04
N TRP A 165 9.64 10.28 10.87
CA TRP A 165 9.03 10.76 9.64
C TRP A 165 7.51 10.98 9.79
N GLU A 166 6.75 9.98 10.25
CA GLU A 166 5.29 10.11 10.40
C GLU A 166 4.89 11.26 11.33
N TYR A 167 5.64 11.49 12.41
CA TYR A 167 5.37 12.58 13.33
C TYR A 167 5.76 13.96 12.80
N LEU A 168 6.86 14.09 12.05
CA LEU A 168 7.24 15.37 11.44
C LEU A 168 6.36 15.70 10.23
N PHE A 169 5.90 14.70 9.47
CA PHE A 169 4.99 14.88 8.33
C PHE A 169 3.65 15.53 8.72
N LEU A 170 3.25 15.39 9.99
CA LEU A 170 2.07 16.07 10.54
C LEU A 170 2.21 17.60 10.48
N ARG A 171 3.43 18.14 10.53
CA ARG A 171 3.70 19.59 10.41
C ARG A 171 3.36 20.10 9.02
N ASP A 172 3.76 19.36 7.99
CA ASP A 172 3.45 19.67 6.59
C ASP A 172 1.93 19.72 6.39
N THR A 173 1.24 18.71 6.93
CA THR A 173 -0.22 18.62 6.87
C THR A 173 -0.91 19.81 7.53
N LEU A 174 -0.40 20.28 8.69
CA LEU A 174 -0.95 21.44 9.36
C LEU A 174 -0.80 22.73 8.56
N VAL A 175 0.31 22.94 7.85
CA VAL A 175 0.48 24.13 7.01
C VAL A 175 -0.57 24.17 5.91
N HIS A 176 -0.87 23.03 5.27
CA HIS A 176 -1.95 22.95 4.28
C HIS A 176 -3.31 23.28 4.88
N ILE A 177 -3.66 22.65 6.00
CA ILE A 177 -4.97 22.84 6.63
C ILE A 177 -5.14 24.29 7.12
N GLU A 178 -4.10 24.90 7.66
CA GLU A 178 -4.15 26.28 8.15
C GLU A 178 -4.51 27.28 7.03
N ARG A 179 -4.01 27.04 5.81
CA ARG A 179 -4.31 27.87 4.62
C ARG A 179 -5.78 27.78 4.18
N GLN A 180 -6.58 26.93 4.80
CA GLN A 180 -7.89 26.55 4.31
C GLN A 180 -8.93 26.59 5.43
N PRO A 181 -9.48 27.78 5.69
CA PRO A 181 -10.49 27.97 6.72
C PRO A 181 -11.64 26.98 6.65
N HIS A 182 -12.12 26.70 5.44
CA HIS A 182 -13.22 25.76 5.21
C HIS A 182 -12.97 24.35 5.76
N VAL A 183 -11.73 23.88 5.92
CA VAL A 183 -11.44 22.55 6.46
C VAL A 183 -11.71 22.51 7.96
N TRP A 184 -11.26 23.51 8.71
CA TRP A 184 -11.39 23.54 10.16
C TRP A 184 -12.69 24.19 10.66
N THR A 185 -13.40 24.93 9.81
CA THR A 185 -14.75 25.44 10.10
C THR A 185 -15.88 24.48 9.73
N SER A 186 -15.60 23.39 9.01
CA SER A 186 -16.65 22.45 8.53
C SER A 186 -16.84 21.22 9.41
N GLY A 187 -15.98 21.02 10.40
CA GLY A 187 -16.00 19.84 11.26
C GLY A 187 -15.53 18.56 10.57
N LEU A 188 -14.69 18.69 9.54
CA LEU A 188 -14.06 17.55 8.88
C LEU A 188 -13.17 16.79 9.86
N PHE A 189 -12.77 15.58 9.48
CA PHE A 189 -11.95 14.70 10.30
C PHE A 189 -12.61 14.25 11.62
N GLY A 190 -13.91 14.51 11.81
CA GLY A 190 -14.59 14.22 13.07
C GLY A 190 -14.12 15.10 14.23
N ILE A 191 -13.55 16.26 13.91
CA ILE A 191 -13.23 17.33 14.86
C ILE A 191 -14.38 18.32 14.81
N SER A 192 -14.83 18.85 15.94
CA SER A 192 -15.92 19.84 15.94
C SER A 192 -15.53 21.07 15.13
N ALA A 193 -16.46 21.58 14.33
CA ALA A 193 -16.30 22.86 13.64
C ALA A 193 -15.98 23.97 14.65
N THR A 194 -15.00 24.81 14.33
CA THR A 194 -14.60 25.95 15.17
C THR A 194 -14.13 27.09 14.27
N GLU A 195 -14.28 28.33 14.75
CA GLU A 195 -13.70 29.52 14.11
C GLU A 195 -12.26 29.81 14.60
N ASP A 196 -11.82 29.10 15.64
CA ASP A 196 -10.49 29.24 16.23
C ASP A 196 -9.54 28.15 15.71
N TRP A 197 -8.57 28.58 14.90
CA TRP A 197 -7.51 27.71 14.36
C TRP A 197 -6.75 26.99 15.47
N GLU A 198 -6.43 27.64 16.58
CA GLU A 198 -5.60 27.04 17.63
C GLU A 198 -6.33 25.89 18.35
N THR A 199 -7.64 26.06 18.58
CA THR A 199 -8.52 24.99 19.06
C THR A 199 -8.57 23.82 18.08
N TYR A 200 -8.77 24.08 16.77
CA TYR A 200 -8.80 23.01 15.77
C TYR A 200 -7.46 22.28 15.68
N LYS A 201 -6.36 23.03 15.57
CA LYS A 201 -4.99 22.52 15.47
C LYS A 201 -4.69 21.57 16.63
N THR A 202 -5.05 21.95 17.85
CA THR A 202 -4.84 21.11 19.04
C THR A 202 -5.59 19.78 18.94
N ALA A 203 -6.88 19.82 18.58
CA ALA A 203 -7.70 18.62 18.42
C ALA A 203 -7.22 17.74 17.26
N TYR A 204 -6.76 18.35 16.16
CA TYR A 204 -6.22 17.65 15.00
C TYR A 204 -4.92 16.92 15.34
N ILE A 205 -3.98 17.61 16.00
CA ILE A 205 -2.74 17.02 16.48
C ILE A 205 -3.05 15.81 17.37
N GLU A 206 -3.93 15.97 18.35
CA GLU A 206 -4.25 14.88 19.28
C GLU A 206 -4.87 13.66 18.58
N ARG A 207 -5.77 13.89 17.61
CA ARG A 207 -6.35 12.84 16.78
C ARG A 207 -5.30 12.12 15.93
N GLU A 208 -4.44 12.86 15.22
CA GLU A 208 -3.45 12.26 14.32
C GLU A 208 -2.34 11.54 15.07
N LEU A 209 -1.90 12.06 16.23
CA LEU A 209 -0.93 11.35 17.08
C LEU A 209 -1.46 9.98 17.53
N ASN A 210 -2.73 9.90 17.93
CA ASN A 210 -3.36 8.62 18.26
C ASN A 210 -3.41 7.66 17.06
N GLN A 211 -3.66 8.17 15.85
CA GLN A 211 -3.68 7.34 14.64
C GLN A 211 -2.28 6.86 14.24
N ILE A 212 -1.29 7.74 14.29
CA ILE A 212 0.13 7.40 14.03
C ILE A 212 0.58 6.31 14.99
N GLN A 213 0.35 6.48 16.30
CA GLN A 213 0.71 5.49 17.31
C GLN A 213 0.08 4.12 17.02
N LYS A 214 -1.22 4.08 16.72
CA LYS A 214 -1.92 2.85 16.37
C LYS A 214 -1.30 2.18 15.12
N ARG A 215 -1.00 2.95 14.07
CA ARG A 215 -0.35 2.41 12.85
C ARG A 215 1.05 1.86 13.15
N LEU A 216 1.85 2.57 13.94
CA LEU A 216 3.19 2.14 14.34
C LEU A 216 3.14 0.88 15.21
N GLU A 217 2.20 0.76 16.13
CA GLU A 217 1.99 -0.47 16.91
C GLU A 217 1.60 -1.66 16.03
N GLU A 218 0.70 -1.44 15.07
CA GLU A 218 0.29 -2.47 14.11
C GLU A 218 1.46 -2.90 13.21
N LYS A 219 2.31 -1.97 12.77
CA LYS A 219 3.55 -2.25 12.03
C LYS A 219 4.55 -3.03 12.88
N GLY A 220 4.81 -2.59 14.12
CA GLY A 220 5.73 -3.26 15.04
C GLY A 220 5.34 -4.71 15.34
N LYS A 221 4.03 -4.98 15.54
CA LYS A 221 3.51 -6.35 15.70
C LYS A 221 3.80 -7.23 14.48
N ARG A 222 3.80 -6.69 13.26
CA ARG A 222 4.14 -7.45 12.04
C ARG A 222 5.62 -7.84 12.01
N VAL A 223 6.51 -6.93 12.38
CA VAL A 223 7.97 -7.18 12.40
C VAL A 223 8.33 -8.25 13.42
N ILE A 224 7.76 -8.17 14.64
CA ILE A 224 8.00 -9.19 15.68
C ILE A 224 7.57 -10.57 15.21
N ILE A 225 6.39 -10.69 14.59
CA ILE A 225 5.91 -11.97 14.05
C ILE A 225 6.88 -12.51 12.99
N PHE A 226 7.42 -11.65 12.12
CA PHE A 226 8.37 -12.07 11.09
C PHE A 226 9.71 -12.55 11.68
N ASN A 227 10.24 -11.83 12.66
CA ASN A 227 11.50 -12.19 13.33
C ASN A 227 11.36 -13.49 14.15
N ASP A 228 10.28 -13.65 14.90
CA ASP A 228 9.98 -14.89 15.65
C ASP A 228 9.89 -16.12 14.73
N LEU A 229 9.35 -15.93 13.51
CA LEU A 229 9.26 -16.99 12.50
C LEU A 229 10.63 -17.30 11.88
N SER A 230 11.45 -16.27 11.65
CA SER A 230 12.81 -16.44 11.14
C SER A 230 13.71 -17.17 12.14
N GLU A 231 13.63 -16.83 13.44
CA GLU A 231 14.42 -17.47 14.49
C GLU A 231 13.99 -18.91 14.78
N LYS A 232 12.69 -19.20 14.75
CA LYS A 232 12.17 -20.56 15.00
C LYS A 232 12.42 -21.53 13.84
N HIS A 233 12.73 -21.03 12.65
CA HIS A 233 12.84 -21.84 11.44
C HIS A 233 14.15 -21.63 10.67
N HIS A 234 15.29 -21.70 11.36
CA HIS A 234 16.63 -21.85 10.77
C HIS A 234 16.77 -23.14 9.93
N PHE A 235 16.07 -23.24 8.79
CA PHE A 235 16.20 -24.33 7.84
C PHE A 235 16.67 -23.82 6.47
N PRO A 236 17.63 -24.49 5.82
CA PRO A 236 18.06 -24.16 4.48
C PRO A 236 16.90 -24.36 3.49
N LEU A 237 16.48 -23.27 2.84
CA LEU A 237 15.33 -23.16 1.95
C LEU A 237 15.42 -24.01 0.67
N GLU A 238 16.51 -24.74 0.45
CA GLU A 238 16.78 -25.34 -0.86
C GLU A 238 15.97 -26.60 -1.19
N LYS A 239 15.37 -27.30 -0.21
CA LYS A 239 14.57 -28.50 -0.52
C LYS A 239 13.47 -28.73 0.52
N HIS A 240 12.19 -28.61 0.12
CA HIS A 240 11.13 -29.64 0.27
C HIS A 240 9.69 -29.10 0.35
N LYS A 241 8.78 -29.98 -0.08
CA LYS A 241 7.30 -29.96 -0.01
C LYS A 241 6.68 -29.72 1.38
N ASP A 242 7.49 -29.66 2.44
CA ASP A 242 7.00 -29.51 3.81
C ASP A 242 6.63 -28.06 4.17
N LEU A 243 7.03 -27.09 3.34
CA LEU A 243 6.64 -25.69 3.47
C LEU A 243 5.10 -25.51 3.38
N GLU A 244 4.42 -26.26 2.51
CA GLU A 244 2.95 -26.26 2.40
C GLU A 244 2.27 -26.83 3.65
N LYS A 245 2.88 -27.86 4.27
CA LYS A 245 2.34 -28.50 5.47
C LYS A 245 2.55 -27.65 6.72
N ILE A 246 3.73 -27.04 6.85
CA ILE A 246 4.07 -26.13 7.96
C ILE A 246 3.21 -24.86 7.90
N LEU A 247 2.92 -24.34 6.70
CA LEU A 247 1.99 -23.22 6.52
C LEU A 247 0.52 -23.60 6.79
N GLY A 248 0.14 -24.87 6.59
CA GLY A 248 -1.21 -25.39 6.84
C GLY A 248 -1.54 -25.59 8.33
N ASP A 249 -0.55 -25.82 9.18
CA ASP A 249 -0.73 -26.10 10.62
C ASP A 249 -0.72 -24.83 11.50
N LEU A 250 -0.54 -23.64 10.92
CA LEU A 250 -0.48 -22.35 11.64
C LEU A 250 -1.85 -21.64 11.67
N PRO A 251 -2.49 -21.46 12.85
CA PRO A 251 -3.70 -20.66 12.93
C PRO A 251 -3.33 -19.17 12.76
N ASN A 252 -3.82 -18.55 11.68
CA ASN A 252 -3.67 -17.14 11.25
C ASN A 252 -2.52 -16.74 10.30
N LEU A 253 -1.71 -17.65 9.77
CA LEU A 253 -0.92 -17.34 8.55
C LEU A 253 -1.67 -17.69 7.26
N SER A 254 -2.48 -18.76 7.30
CA SER A 254 -3.35 -19.21 6.20
C SER A 254 -4.53 -18.25 5.88
N THR A 255 -4.69 -17.12 6.57
CA THR A 255 -5.73 -16.12 6.25
C THR A 255 -5.18 -14.74 5.93
N ARG A 256 -3.86 -14.49 6.13
CA ARG A 256 -3.21 -13.22 5.75
C ARG A 256 -2.08 -13.36 4.74
N PHE A 257 -1.50 -14.56 4.58
CA PHE A 257 -0.56 -14.87 3.51
C PHE A 257 -0.99 -16.06 2.65
N SER A 258 -2.13 -16.71 2.94
CA SER A 258 -2.84 -17.40 1.87
C SER A 258 -3.51 -16.35 0.97
N VAL A 259 -2.76 -15.89 -0.03
CA VAL A 259 -3.31 -16.10 -1.35
C VAL A 259 -3.13 -17.59 -1.64
N ASN A 260 -3.96 -18.43 -1.01
CA ASN A 260 -4.48 -19.54 -1.78
C ASN A 260 -5.31 -18.84 -2.84
N VAL A 261 -4.63 -18.36 -3.89
CA VAL A 261 -5.22 -18.34 -5.21
C VAL A 261 -5.48 -19.83 -5.42
N SER A 262 -6.59 -20.34 -4.88
CA SER A 262 -7.29 -21.40 -5.55
C SER A 262 -7.40 -20.83 -6.95
N LYS A 263 -6.55 -21.31 -7.85
CA LYS A 263 -6.53 -20.88 -9.24
C LYS A 263 -7.85 -21.38 -9.79
N VAL A 264 -8.89 -20.60 -9.54
CA VAL A 264 -10.20 -20.82 -10.11
C VAL A 264 -9.92 -20.89 -11.60
N PRO A 265 -10.29 -21.99 -12.27
CA PRO A 265 -10.10 -22.09 -13.70
C PRO A 265 -10.62 -20.81 -14.36
N GLN A 266 -9.81 -20.21 -15.24
CA GLN A 266 -10.13 -18.92 -15.86
C GLN A 266 -11.16 -19.13 -16.98
N THR A 267 -12.35 -19.55 -16.57
CA THR A 267 -13.53 -19.80 -17.39
C THR A 267 -14.71 -19.11 -16.73
N VAL A 268 -15.64 -18.58 -17.53
CA VAL A 268 -16.84 -17.88 -17.02
C VAL A 268 -17.56 -18.71 -15.95
N LYS A 269 -17.82 -19.99 -16.25
CA LYS A 269 -18.53 -20.89 -15.33
C LYS A 269 -17.82 -21.02 -13.98
N ALA A 270 -16.51 -21.31 -13.98
CA ALA A 270 -15.78 -21.52 -12.73
C ALA A 270 -15.68 -20.25 -11.88
N LEU A 271 -15.50 -19.07 -12.52
CA LEU A 271 -15.49 -17.79 -11.82
C LEU A 271 -16.85 -17.48 -11.19
N ARG A 272 -17.95 -17.74 -11.91
CA ARG A 272 -19.30 -17.59 -11.39
C ARG A 272 -19.57 -18.55 -10.23
N ASP A 273 -19.27 -19.83 -10.40
CA ASP A 273 -19.45 -20.84 -9.36
C ASP A 273 -18.66 -20.48 -8.08
N ALA A 274 -17.48 -19.88 -8.23
CA ALA A 274 -16.65 -19.45 -7.11
C ALA A 274 -17.15 -18.17 -6.41
N TYR A 275 -17.67 -17.18 -7.16
CA TYR A 275 -17.81 -15.80 -6.66
C TYR A 275 -19.21 -15.19 -6.75
N ASP A 276 -20.15 -15.73 -7.56
CA ASP A 276 -21.44 -15.07 -7.81
C ASP A 276 -22.29 -14.90 -6.56
N LYS A 277 -22.30 -15.89 -5.66
CA LYS A 277 -23.07 -15.81 -4.42
C LYS A 277 -22.63 -14.59 -3.60
N LYS A 278 -21.31 -14.49 -3.35
CA LYS A 278 -20.72 -13.38 -2.59
C LYS A 278 -20.87 -12.05 -3.33
N TYR A 279 -20.79 -12.06 -4.65
CA TYR A 279 -21.02 -10.87 -5.48
C TYR A 279 -22.45 -10.35 -5.32
N ASN A 280 -23.45 -11.22 -5.44
CA ASN A 280 -24.86 -10.83 -5.30
C ASN A 280 -25.18 -10.32 -3.87
N GLU A 281 -24.63 -10.96 -2.84
CA GLU A 281 -24.77 -10.51 -1.44
C GLU A 281 -24.16 -9.11 -1.21
N ARG A 282 -22.94 -8.88 -1.74
CA ARG A 282 -22.29 -7.56 -1.66
C ARG A 282 -23.04 -6.52 -2.48
N TYR A 283 -23.53 -6.88 -3.66
CA TYR A 283 -24.30 -5.97 -4.51
C TYR A 283 -25.59 -5.52 -3.83
N ALA A 284 -26.34 -6.44 -3.22
CA ALA A 284 -27.59 -6.12 -2.53
C ALA A 284 -27.41 -5.18 -1.32
N THR A 285 -26.23 -5.18 -0.69
CA THR A 285 -25.93 -4.35 0.49
C THR A 285 -25.13 -3.09 0.15
N THR A 286 -24.57 -2.99 -1.06
CA THR A 286 -23.89 -1.78 -1.52
C THR A 286 -24.92 -0.66 -1.66
N SER A 287 -24.57 0.53 -1.18
CA SER A 287 -25.36 1.74 -1.39
C SER A 287 -24.43 2.94 -1.44
N GLY A 288 -24.73 3.88 -2.33
CA GLY A 288 -23.93 5.08 -2.49
C GLY A 288 -24.36 5.91 -3.69
N SER A 289 -23.57 6.94 -3.98
CA SER A 289 -23.68 7.71 -5.21
C SER A 289 -22.31 7.83 -5.82
N PHE A 290 -22.25 7.62 -7.13
CA PHE A 290 -21.10 7.98 -7.93
C PHE A 290 -21.37 9.35 -8.53
N SER A 291 -20.46 10.30 -8.34
CA SER A 291 -20.52 11.61 -8.99
C SER A 291 -19.14 11.99 -9.52
N TRP A 292 -19.14 12.62 -10.69
CA TRP A 292 -17.97 13.23 -11.30
C TRP A 292 -18.24 14.71 -11.52
N ASN A 293 -17.37 15.53 -10.96
CA ASN A 293 -17.45 16.99 -11.03
C ASN A 293 -16.31 17.51 -11.91
N ARG A 294 -16.54 18.63 -12.59
CA ARG A 294 -15.49 19.42 -13.24
C ARG A 294 -14.68 20.19 -12.19
N ASP A 295 -13.55 20.74 -12.62
CA ASP A 295 -12.70 21.61 -11.79
C ASP A 295 -13.43 22.87 -11.29
N ASP A 296 -14.49 23.29 -12.00
CA ASP A 296 -15.39 24.37 -11.59
C ASP A 296 -16.43 23.96 -10.52
N GLY A 297 -16.38 22.71 -10.06
CA GLY A 297 -17.29 22.14 -9.06
C GLY A 297 -18.64 21.68 -9.62
N SER A 298 -18.92 21.87 -10.91
CA SER A 298 -20.18 21.41 -11.51
C SER A 298 -20.22 19.90 -11.68
N THR A 299 -21.28 19.25 -11.20
CA THR A 299 -21.51 17.82 -11.42
C THR A 299 -21.92 17.57 -12.86
N VAL A 300 -21.13 16.77 -13.56
CA VAL A 300 -21.42 16.46 -14.97
C VAL A 300 -21.88 15.05 -15.21
N PHE A 301 -21.62 14.17 -14.25
CA PHE A 301 -22.11 12.81 -14.30
C PHE A 301 -22.38 12.35 -12.89
N ALA A 302 -23.59 11.88 -12.60
CA ALA A 302 -23.89 11.28 -11.31
C ALA A 302 -24.97 10.21 -11.43
N TYR A 303 -24.85 9.18 -10.61
CA TYR A 303 -25.87 8.14 -10.47
C TYR A 303 -25.78 7.44 -9.10
N LYS A 304 -26.88 6.80 -8.69
CA LYS A 304 -26.90 6.00 -7.45
C LYS A 304 -26.35 4.61 -7.70
N VAL A 305 -25.51 4.13 -6.79
CA VAL A 305 -24.89 2.81 -6.84
C VAL A 305 -25.50 1.92 -5.75
N PRO A 306 -25.76 0.63 -6.04
CA PRO A 306 -25.73 0.03 -7.37
C PRO A 306 -26.96 0.40 -8.19
N LEU A 307 -26.86 0.23 -9.51
CA LEU A 307 -28.07 0.20 -10.34
C LEU A 307 -28.85 -1.11 -10.07
N PRO A 308 -30.13 -1.22 -10.45
CA PRO A 308 -30.82 -2.50 -10.36
C PRO A 308 -30.09 -3.57 -11.18
N MET A 309 -29.74 -4.70 -10.57
CA MET A 309 -28.98 -5.77 -11.25
C MET A 309 -29.66 -6.23 -12.56
N SER A 310 -30.99 -6.26 -12.59
CA SER A 310 -31.77 -6.60 -13.79
C SER A 310 -31.59 -5.60 -14.92
N GLU A 311 -31.36 -4.33 -14.61
CA GLU A 311 -31.03 -3.29 -15.59
C GLU A 311 -29.61 -3.50 -16.14
N VAL A 312 -28.67 -3.80 -15.24
CA VAL A 312 -27.26 -3.99 -15.58
C VAL A 312 -27.06 -5.24 -16.42
N ASP A 313 -27.59 -6.39 -15.99
CA ASP A 313 -27.46 -7.66 -16.70
C ASP A 313 -28.22 -7.65 -18.04
N LYS A 314 -29.23 -6.78 -18.22
CA LYS A 314 -29.90 -6.60 -19.52
C LYS A 314 -28.99 -5.94 -20.56
N LYS A 315 -28.11 -5.04 -20.13
CA LYS A 315 -27.22 -4.27 -21.02
C LYS A 315 -25.82 -4.88 -21.14
N TYR A 316 -25.29 -5.34 -20.01
CA TYR A 316 -23.98 -5.96 -19.88
C TYR A 316 -24.12 -7.29 -19.13
N PRO A 317 -24.60 -8.34 -19.82
CA PRO A 317 -24.75 -9.67 -19.24
C PRO A 317 -23.45 -10.13 -18.60
N ARG A 318 -23.54 -10.71 -17.40
CA ARG A 318 -22.37 -11.12 -16.62
C ARG A 318 -21.47 -12.10 -17.36
N ASP A 319 -22.06 -13.07 -18.04
CA ASP A 319 -21.33 -14.10 -18.77
C ASP A 319 -20.52 -13.51 -19.91
N GLU A 320 -21.13 -12.64 -20.72
CA GLU A 320 -20.47 -11.94 -21.82
C GLU A 320 -19.36 -11.00 -21.30
N TRP A 321 -19.61 -10.34 -20.18
CA TRP A 321 -18.62 -9.46 -19.55
C TRP A 321 -17.39 -10.23 -19.07
N LEU A 322 -17.60 -11.34 -18.36
CA LEU A 322 -16.52 -12.19 -17.90
C LEU A 322 -15.76 -12.80 -19.09
N GLN A 323 -16.48 -13.26 -20.13
CA GLN A 323 -15.86 -13.79 -21.34
C GLN A 323 -14.97 -12.74 -22.00
N MET A 324 -15.46 -11.50 -22.16
CA MET A 324 -14.68 -10.39 -22.71
C MET A 324 -13.40 -10.12 -21.91
N LEU A 325 -13.45 -10.17 -20.57
CA LEU A 325 -12.25 -9.99 -19.74
C LEU A 325 -11.24 -11.12 -19.98
N LEU A 326 -11.71 -12.36 -20.02
CA LEU A 326 -10.88 -13.55 -20.28
C LEU A 326 -10.26 -13.53 -21.68
N ASP A 327 -11.03 -13.13 -22.71
CA ASP A 327 -10.54 -13.00 -24.09
C ASP A 327 -9.43 -11.94 -24.20
N LYS A 328 -9.45 -10.93 -23.33
CA LYS A 328 -8.41 -9.91 -23.17
C LYS A 328 -7.25 -10.37 -22.27
N SER A 329 -7.19 -11.65 -21.92
CA SER A 329 -6.16 -12.26 -21.05
C SER A 329 -6.11 -11.63 -19.65
N ILE A 330 -7.23 -11.16 -19.12
CA ILE A 330 -7.31 -10.60 -17.77
C ILE A 330 -7.62 -11.74 -16.79
N SER A 331 -6.65 -12.04 -15.92
CA SER A 331 -6.88 -12.98 -14.81
C SER A 331 -7.71 -12.35 -13.71
N ILE A 332 -8.61 -13.16 -13.16
CA ILE A 332 -9.37 -12.84 -11.94
C ILE A 332 -8.96 -13.87 -10.90
N ASP A 333 -8.08 -13.44 -10.00
CA ASP A 333 -7.38 -14.33 -9.07
C ASP A 333 -8.09 -14.39 -7.71
N ASN A 334 -8.98 -13.44 -7.43
CA ASN A 334 -9.71 -13.38 -6.17
C ASN A 334 -11.06 -12.65 -6.32
N PHE A 335 -11.86 -12.71 -5.24
CA PHE A 335 -13.17 -12.07 -5.20
C PHE A 335 -13.14 -10.55 -5.34
N GLU A 336 -12.12 -9.88 -4.79
CA GLU A 336 -12.05 -8.41 -4.85
C GLU A 336 -11.84 -7.92 -6.29
N GLU A 337 -11.02 -8.63 -7.06
CA GLU A 337 -10.89 -8.40 -8.50
C GLU A 337 -12.18 -8.70 -9.24
N TYR A 338 -12.83 -9.83 -8.95
CA TYR A 338 -14.11 -10.20 -9.54
C TYR A 338 -15.17 -9.10 -9.32
N TRP A 339 -15.26 -8.60 -8.09
CA TRP A 339 -16.13 -7.48 -7.71
C TRP A 339 -15.73 -6.18 -8.43
N ALA A 340 -14.45 -5.83 -8.42
CA ALA A 340 -13.94 -4.59 -9.02
C ALA A 340 -14.21 -4.55 -10.53
N TYR A 341 -14.06 -5.68 -11.23
CA TYR A 341 -14.36 -5.75 -12.67
C TYR A 341 -15.86 -5.76 -12.97
N LEU A 342 -16.67 -6.51 -12.21
CA LEU A 342 -18.11 -6.60 -12.48
C LEU A 342 -18.89 -5.35 -12.06
N SER A 343 -18.45 -4.62 -11.03
CA SER A 343 -19.11 -3.38 -10.57
C SER A 343 -19.03 -2.25 -11.60
N LYS A 344 -18.09 -2.31 -12.55
CA LYS A 344 -17.93 -1.28 -13.59
C LYS A 344 -19.01 -1.33 -14.67
N ARG A 345 -19.77 -2.43 -14.74
CA ARG A 345 -20.94 -2.55 -15.60
C ARG A 345 -21.98 -1.49 -15.26
N ASP A 346 -22.20 -1.22 -13.98
CA ASP A 346 -23.12 -0.17 -13.50
C ASP A 346 -22.72 1.20 -14.07
N THR A 347 -21.43 1.53 -14.00
CA THR A 347 -20.91 2.79 -14.55
C THR A 347 -21.15 2.89 -16.05
N LEU A 348 -20.96 1.82 -16.82
CA LEU A 348 -21.25 1.85 -18.26
C LEU A 348 -22.73 2.05 -18.56
N VAL A 349 -23.65 1.39 -17.83
CA VAL A 349 -25.09 1.61 -18.02
C VAL A 349 -25.47 3.07 -17.75
N ALA A 350 -24.92 3.64 -16.68
CA ALA A 350 -25.16 5.04 -16.36
C ALA A 350 -24.56 5.98 -17.41
N LEU A 351 -23.35 5.70 -17.91
CA LEU A 351 -22.69 6.50 -18.97
C LEU A 351 -23.44 6.43 -20.30
N GLU A 352 -23.93 5.27 -20.69
CA GLU A 352 -24.70 5.09 -21.94
C GLU A 352 -25.96 5.97 -21.95
N LYS A 353 -26.57 6.18 -20.78
CA LYS A 353 -27.76 7.03 -20.61
C LYS A 353 -27.46 8.54 -20.65
N GLN A 354 -26.19 8.94 -20.65
CA GLN A 354 -25.79 10.35 -20.59
C GLN A 354 -24.82 10.67 -21.75
N PRO A 355 -25.34 10.97 -22.96
CA PRO A 355 -24.53 11.32 -24.13
C PRO A 355 -23.51 12.43 -23.89
N ASP A 356 -23.91 13.45 -23.13
CA ASP A 356 -23.04 14.56 -22.73
C ASP A 356 -21.78 14.09 -21.98
N ALA A 357 -21.85 12.91 -21.35
CA ALA A 357 -20.72 12.35 -20.62
C ALA A 357 -19.58 11.89 -21.55
N TRP A 358 -19.91 11.21 -22.63
CA TRP A 358 -18.91 10.63 -23.52
C TRP A 358 -18.59 11.49 -24.75
N THR A 359 -19.43 12.49 -25.04
CA THR A 359 -19.19 13.52 -26.07
C THR A 359 -18.36 14.71 -25.59
N SER A 360 -18.04 14.79 -24.29
CA SER A 360 -17.24 15.88 -23.71
C SER A 360 -15.81 15.47 -23.33
N GLY A 361 -15.45 14.21 -23.59
CA GLY A 361 -14.10 13.69 -23.33
C GLY A 361 -13.84 13.31 -21.87
N PHE A 362 -14.86 12.83 -21.14
CA PHE A 362 -14.69 12.44 -19.74
C PHE A 362 -13.75 11.26 -19.53
N PHE A 363 -13.25 11.18 -18.29
CA PHE A 363 -12.25 10.21 -17.86
C PHE A 363 -10.92 10.28 -18.61
N GLY A 364 -10.62 11.36 -19.33
CA GLY A 364 -9.43 11.45 -20.17
C GLY A 364 -9.51 10.54 -21.41
N ILE A 365 -10.73 10.14 -21.79
CA ILE A 365 -11.02 9.46 -23.05
C ILE A 365 -11.37 10.54 -24.07
N PRO A 366 -10.81 10.53 -25.28
CA PRO A 366 -11.16 11.52 -26.30
C PRO A 366 -12.69 11.57 -26.55
N PRO A 367 -13.27 12.77 -26.69
CA PRO A 367 -14.68 12.91 -27.03
C PRO A 367 -15.02 12.17 -28.32
N THR A 368 -16.17 11.49 -28.36
CA THR A 368 -16.66 10.80 -29.56
C THR A 368 -18.18 10.85 -29.61
N GLU A 369 -18.76 10.79 -30.81
CA GLU A 369 -20.21 10.66 -31.02
C GLU A 369 -20.67 9.19 -31.08
N ASP A 370 -19.73 8.25 -31.13
CA ASP A 370 -20.01 6.81 -31.16
C ASP A 370 -19.81 6.16 -29.79
N TRP A 371 -20.93 5.68 -29.22
CA TRP A 371 -20.95 4.98 -27.93
C TRP A 371 -20.04 3.76 -27.91
N GLU A 372 -20.00 2.95 -28.97
CA GLU A 372 -19.20 1.71 -28.97
C GLU A 372 -17.69 2.04 -28.99
N THR A 373 -17.28 3.08 -29.72
CA THR A 373 -15.92 3.63 -29.65
C THR A 373 -15.58 4.12 -28.24
N TYR A 374 -16.47 4.88 -27.59
CA TYR A 374 -16.22 5.37 -26.23
C TYR A 374 -16.12 4.21 -25.23
N LYS A 375 -17.06 3.28 -25.26
CA LYS A 375 -17.12 2.10 -24.40
C LYS A 375 -15.83 1.27 -24.52
N ALA A 376 -15.32 1.07 -25.73
CA ALA A 376 -14.05 0.37 -25.94
C ALA A 376 -12.86 1.09 -25.29
N ALA A 377 -12.78 2.42 -25.44
CA ALA A 377 -11.73 3.23 -24.82
C ALA A 377 -11.84 3.26 -23.28
N TYR A 378 -13.07 3.35 -22.76
CA TYR A 378 -13.35 3.27 -21.32
C TYR A 378 -12.90 1.94 -20.74
N LEU A 379 -13.28 0.84 -21.38
CA LEU A 379 -12.88 -0.51 -20.95
C LEU A 379 -11.36 -0.65 -20.94
N LYS A 380 -10.68 -0.19 -22.01
CA LYS A 380 -9.22 -0.21 -22.08
C LYS A 380 -8.58 0.52 -20.90
N GLN A 381 -8.99 1.76 -20.66
CA GLN A 381 -8.44 2.59 -19.58
C GLN A 381 -8.73 2.01 -18.19
N MET A 382 -9.96 1.51 -17.99
CA MET A 382 -10.38 0.87 -16.74
C MET A 382 -9.54 -0.38 -16.44
N ILE A 383 -9.33 -1.23 -17.46
CA ILE A 383 -8.51 -2.43 -17.33
C ILE A 383 -7.07 -2.05 -16.98
N GLU A 384 -6.48 -1.07 -17.68
CA GLU A 384 -5.13 -0.57 -17.41
C GLU A 384 -4.99 -0.04 -15.97
N LYS A 385 -5.95 0.77 -15.49
CA LYS A 385 -5.97 1.30 -14.12
C LYS A 385 -6.09 0.19 -13.07
N LEU A 386 -7.00 -0.75 -13.27
CA LEU A 386 -7.17 -1.88 -12.33
C LEU A 386 -5.93 -2.77 -12.30
N HIS A 387 -5.30 -3.01 -13.46
CA HIS A 387 -4.07 -3.79 -13.54
C HIS A 387 -2.89 -3.08 -12.88
N HIS A 388 -2.77 -1.76 -13.05
CA HIS A 388 -1.73 -0.98 -12.38
C HIS A 388 -1.95 -0.94 -10.86
N ASN A 389 -3.20 -0.90 -10.40
CA ASN A 389 -3.53 -0.96 -8.98
C ASN A 389 -3.33 -2.35 -8.36
N LYS A 390 -3.30 -3.45 -9.14
CA LYS A 390 -2.89 -4.77 -8.62
C LYS A 390 -1.46 -4.73 -8.05
N GLU A 391 -0.62 -3.82 -8.53
CA GLU A 391 0.75 -3.63 -8.03
C GLU A 391 0.81 -2.80 -6.74
N ILE A 392 -0.29 -2.13 -6.34
CA ILE A 392 -0.33 -1.14 -5.24
C ILE A 392 -1.29 -1.56 -4.10
N VAL A 393 -2.29 -2.42 -4.35
CA VAL A 393 -3.32 -2.75 -3.35
C VAL A 393 -2.93 -3.94 -2.47
N TYR A 394 -2.33 -3.65 -1.32
CA TYR A 394 -2.27 -4.55 -0.16
C TYR A 394 -2.76 -3.88 1.13
N PHE A 395 -3.99 -3.36 1.21
CA PHE A 395 -4.61 -3.04 2.50
C PHE A 395 -6.15 -3.00 2.48
N GLY A 396 -6.78 -3.61 3.50
CA GLY A 396 -7.99 -3.04 4.13
C GLY A 396 -9.22 -3.94 4.38
N LYS A 397 -9.41 -4.30 5.66
CA LYS A 397 -10.65 -4.72 6.39
C LYS A 397 -11.31 -6.06 6.03
N ALA A 398 -11.22 -7.01 6.97
CA ALA A 398 -12.18 -8.09 7.14
C ALA A 398 -12.76 -8.03 8.56
N ASP A 399 -14.07 -8.24 8.69
CA ASP A 399 -14.75 -8.37 9.98
C ASP A 399 -14.13 -9.48 10.81
N VAL A 400 -13.88 -9.18 12.09
CA VAL A 400 -13.28 -10.12 13.04
C VAL A 400 -14.35 -11.12 13.48
N PRO A 401 -14.21 -12.43 13.19
CA PRO A 401 -15.17 -13.43 13.64
C PRO A 401 -15.25 -13.51 15.17
N GLU A 402 -16.43 -13.74 15.73
CA GLU A 402 -16.71 -13.74 17.17
C GLU A 402 -15.85 -14.74 17.98
N ALA A 403 -15.37 -15.81 17.34
CA ALA A 403 -14.43 -16.77 17.92
C ALA A 403 -13.05 -16.14 18.25
N ILE A 404 -12.64 -15.10 17.52
CA ILE A 404 -11.42 -14.34 17.77
C ILE A 404 -11.64 -13.36 18.93
N ARG A 405 -12.80 -12.69 18.99
CA ARG A 405 -13.17 -11.80 20.10
C ARG A 405 -13.11 -12.54 21.44
N LYS A 406 -13.67 -13.75 21.48
CA LYS A 406 -13.66 -14.62 22.67
C LYS A 406 -12.25 -15.08 23.07
N LYS A 407 -11.37 -15.37 22.09
CA LYS A 407 -9.97 -15.74 22.37
C LYS A 407 -9.13 -14.56 22.86
N VAL A 408 -9.37 -13.35 22.35
CA VAL A 408 -8.71 -12.13 22.84
C VAL A 408 -9.14 -11.86 24.28
N GLU A 409 -10.43 -11.99 24.59
CA GLU A 409 -10.93 -11.85 25.97
C GLU A 409 -10.32 -12.91 26.92
N ASP A 410 -10.16 -14.16 26.48
CA ASP A 410 -9.54 -15.22 27.28
C ASP A 410 -8.04 -14.99 27.52
N VAL A 411 -7.31 -14.50 26.52
CA VAL A 411 -5.88 -14.14 26.64
C VAL A 411 -5.71 -12.94 27.57
N GLU A 412 -6.57 -11.93 27.46
CA GLU A 412 -6.54 -10.77 28.34
C GLU A 412 -6.86 -11.16 29.80
N LYS A 413 -7.76 -12.14 29.99
CA LYS A 413 -8.04 -12.75 31.31
C LYS A 413 -6.86 -13.53 31.86
N GLN A 414 -6.14 -14.29 31.04
CA GLN A 414 -4.91 -14.98 31.46
C GLN A 414 -3.80 -14.00 31.84
N PHE A 415 -3.65 -12.91 31.07
CA PHE A 415 -2.66 -11.88 31.34
C PHE A 415 -2.93 -11.15 32.66
N LYS A 416 -4.19 -10.78 32.92
CA LYS A 416 -4.61 -10.20 34.21
C LYS A 416 -4.39 -11.15 35.39
N ARG A 417 -4.55 -12.46 35.21
CA ARG A 417 -4.23 -13.47 36.24
C ARG A 417 -2.73 -13.62 36.49
N HIS A 418 -1.88 -13.41 35.48
CA HIS A 418 -0.42 -13.42 35.65
C HIS A 418 0.08 -12.17 36.38
N LEU A 419 -0.51 -11.01 36.11
CA LEU A 419 -0.18 -9.75 36.80
C LEU A 419 -0.66 -9.69 38.26
N GLN A 420 -1.68 -10.48 38.62
CA GLN A 420 -2.21 -10.56 39.99
C GLN A 420 -1.63 -11.70 40.83
N ARG A 421 -0.66 -12.47 40.32
CA ARG A 421 0.06 -13.44 41.18
C ARG A 421 0.96 -12.68 42.15
N PRO A 422 0.77 -12.79 43.48
CA PRO A 422 1.68 -12.18 44.43
C PRO A 422 3.06 -12.83 44.27
N LEU A 423 4.10 -12.00 44.30
CA LEU A 423 5.49 -12.44 44.49
C LEU A 423 5.64 -13.04 45.90
N LEU A 424 5.13 -14.25 46.07
CA LEU A 424 5.36 -15.10 47.23
C LEU A 424 6.08 -16.34 46.72
N ASP A 425 7.38 -16.15 46.51
CA ASP A 425 8.48 -17.11 46.65
C ASP A 425 9.66 -16.60 45.83
N ARG A 426 10.30 -15.54 46.35
CA ARG A 426 11.73 -15.28 46.20
C ARG A 426 12.27 -14.65 47.46
#